data_AF-A0A2S9GRX9-F1
#
_entry.id   AF-A0A2S9GRX9-F1
#
_cell.length_a   1.000
_cell.length_b   1.000
_cell.length_c   1.000
_cell.angle_alpha   90.00
_cell.angle_beta   90.00
_cell.angle_gamma   90.00
#
_symmetry.space_group_name_H-M   'P 1'
#
loop_
_entity.id
_entity.type
_entity.pdbx_description
1 polymer ?
#
loop_
_entity_poly.entity_id
_entity_poly.type
_entity_poly.pdbx_seq_one_letter_code
_entity_poly.pdbx_strand_id
1 'polypeptide(L)' 'PKISQLDLAYHDIKRGRGVFDLLQRKGLAARITTDEDIEAAVNTPPQTTRAKLRGEFISAAQEAGRD' A
#
# COMPACT_ATOMS: atom_id res chain seq x y z
N PRO A 1 18.63 23.19 5.73
CA PRO A 1 17.19 23.29 5.37
C PRO A 1 16.77 22.46 4.16
N LYS A 2 17.37 22.64 2.96
CA LYS A 2 16.94 21.93 1.74
C LYS A 2 17.13 20.41 1.78
N ILE A 3 18.23 19.93 2.36
CA ILE A 3 18.48 18.48 2.53
C ILE A 3 17.42 17.84 3.44
N SER A 4 17.08 18.48 4.56
CA SER A 4 16.02 18.01 5.46
C SER A 4 14.64 18.00 4.81
N GLN A 5 14.35 18.97 3.93
CA GLN A 5 13.12 18.98 3.14
C GLN A 5 13.09 17.83 2.13
N LEU A 6 14.23 17.54 1.49
CA LEU A 6 14.35 16.43 0.55
C LEU A 6 14.13 15.08 1.25
N ASP A 7 14.71 14.91 2.43
CA ASP A 7 14.53 13.73 3.27
C ASP A 7 13.04 13.49 3.59
N LEU A 8 12.35 14.51 4.08
CA LEU A 8 10.90 14.42 4.31
C LEU A 8 10.10 14.16 3.02
N ALA A 9 10.45 14.83 1.92
CA ALA A 9 9.75 14.67 0.64
C ALA A 9 9.99 13.29 0.00
N TYR A 10 11.08 12.60 0.32
CA TYR A 10 11.33 11.22 -0.10
C TYR A 10 10.28 10.26 0.47
N HIS A 11 9.84 10.49 1.71
CA HIS A 11 8.89 9.64 2.42
C HIS A 11 7.42 9.99 2.20
N ASP A 12 7.13 10.97 1.36
CA ASP A 12 5.75 11.31 1.02
C ASP A 12 5.10 10.24 0.14
N ILE A 13 4.08 9.58 0.68
CA ILE A 13 3.37 8.48 0.02
C ILE A 13 2.38 8.93 -1.06
N LYS A 14 2.14 10.23 -1.22
CA LYS A 14 1.21 10.73 -2.23
C LYS A 14 1.79 10.51 -3.64
N ARG A 15 1.07 9.73 -4.45
CA ARG A 15 1.40 9.46 -5.86
C ARG A 15 1.62 10.77 -6.63
N GLY A 16 2.69 10.82 -7.41
CA GLY A 16 3.09 11.96 -8.24
C GLY A 16 3.71 13.13 -7.48
N ARG A 17 3.82 13.08 -6.16
CA ARG A 17 4.39 14.16 -5.33
C ARG A 17 5.67 13.73 -4.61
N GLY A 18 5.66 12.55 -4.00
CA GLY A 18 6.82 12.04 -3.26
C GLY A 18 8.02 11.79 -4.14
N VAL A 19 9.22 12.11 -3.64
CA VAL A 19 10.46 11.95 -4.40
C VAL A 19 10.70 10.46 -4.70
N PHE A 20 10.36 9.54 -3.80
CA PHE A 20 10.42 8.11 -4.07
C PHE A 20 9.52 7.70 -5.25
N ASP A 21 8.25 8.12 -5.28
CA ASP A 21 7.31 7.79 -6.37
C ASP A 21 7.83 8.30 -7.72
N LEU A 22 8.42 9.50 -7.74
CA LEU A 22 9.04 10.06 -8.94
C LEU A 22 10.28 9.27 -9.39
N LEU A 23 11.14 8.84 -8.47
CA LEU A 23 12.31 8.02 -8.77
C LEU A 23 11.91 6.64 -9.29
N GLN A 24 10.92 6.00 -8.67
CA GLN A 24 10.38 4.72 -9.11
C GLN A 24 9.85 4.79 -10.55
N ARG A 25 9.05 5.82 -10.89
CA ARG A 25 8.54 6.04 -12.26
C ARG A 25 9.64 6.24 -13.31
N LYS A 26 10.80 6.75 -12.89
CA LYS A 26 11.98 6.92 -13.75
C LYS A 26 12.87 5.67 -13.81
N GLY A 27 12.49 4.56 -13.17
CA GLY A 27 13.30 3.34 -13.12
C GLY A 27 14.53 3.45 -12.20
N LEU A 28 14.57 4.44 -11.31
CA LEU A 28 15.69 4.70 -10.40
C LEU A 28 15.50 4.07 -9.01
N ALA A 29 14.40 3.36 -8.79
CA ALA A 29 14.16 2.55 -7.60
C ALA A 29 13.79 1.13 -8.01
N ALA A 30 14.48 0.13 -7.45
CA ALA A 30 14.21 -1.27 -7.71
C ALA A 30 12.83 -1.67 -7.14
N ARG A 31 12.09 -2.50 -7.88
CA ARG A 31 10.81 -3.06 -7.45
C ARG A 31 10.99 -4.54 -7.08
N ILE A 32 10.30 -4.95 -6.02
CA ILE A 32 10.22 -6.36 -5.60
C ILE A 32 8.86 -6.99 -5.90
N THR A 33 7.90 -6.19 -6.36
CA THR A 33 6.52 -6.60 -6.66
C THR A 33 5.89 -5.68 -7.71
N THR A 34 4.71 -6.05 -8.19
CA THR A 34 3.94 -5.38 -9.24
C THR A 34 2.94 -4.38 -8.66
N ASP A 35 2.38 -3.47 -9.48
CA ASP A 35 1.31 -2.57 -9.02
C ASP A 35 -0.01 -3.34 -8.86
N GLU A 36 -0.20 -4.38 -9.67
CA GLU A 36 -1.34 -5.28 -9.65
C GLU A 36 -1.43 -6.06 -8.33
N ASP A 37 -0.32 -6.63 -7.85
CA ASP A 37 -0.26 -7.33 -6.56
C ASP A 37 -0.54 -6.39 -5.39
N ILE A 38 -0.07 -5.14 -5.47
CA ILE A 38 -0.32 -4.11 -4.45
C ILE A 38 -1.81 -3.75 -4.42
N GLU A 39 -2.43 -3.53 -5.58
CA GLU A 39 -3.84 -3.16 -5.68
C GLU A 39 -4.75 -4.28 -5.16
N ALA A 40 -4.45 -5.55 -5.52
CA ALA A 40 -5.19 -6.69 -5.01
C ALA A 40 -5.11 -6.80 -3.47
N ALA A 41 -3.95 -6.51 -2.89
CA ALA A 41 -3.71 -6.59 -1.46
C ALA A 41 -4.45 -5.51 -0.65
N VAL A 42 -4.98 -4.45 -1.28
CA VAL A 42 -5.83 -3.45 -0.61
C VAL A 42 -7.08 -4.09 -0.02
N ASN A 43 -7.70 -5.01 -0.78
CA ASN A 43 -8.97 -5.63 -0.41
C ASN A 43 -8.86 -7.13 -0.13
N THR A 44 -7.78 -7.77 -0.59
CA THR A 44 -7.58 -9.22 -0.46
C THR A 44 -6.52 -9.51 0.59
N PRO A 45 -6.87 -10.08 1.76
CA PRO A 45 -5.89 -10.43 2.77
C PRO A 45 -4.99 -11.59 2.32
N PRO A 46 -3.84 -11.81 2.98
CA PRO A 46 -3.00 -12.97 2.71
C PRO A 46 -3.72 -14.30 2.96
N GLN A 47 -3.88 -15.10 1.91
CA GLN A 47 -4.72 -16.31 1.89
C GLN A 47 -4.14 -17.51 2.66
N THR A 48 -2.86 -17.47 3.00
CA THR A 48 -2.14 -18.55 3.69
C THR A 48 -2.06 -18.35 5.20
N THR A 49 -2.70 -17.31 5.74
CA THR A 49 -2.61 -16.94 7.15
C THR A 49 -3.99 -16.74 7.77
N ARG A 50 -4.03 -16.62 9.10
CA ARG A 50 -5.25 -16.25 9.85
C ARG A 50 -5.89 -14.92 9.42
N ALA A 51 -5.17 -14.06 8.68
CA ALA A 51 -5.73 -12.81 8.18
C ALA A 51 -6.94 -13.05 7.26
N LYS A 52 -6.96 -14.17 6.52
CA LYS A 52 -8.10 -14.59 5.70
C LYS A 52 -9.38 -14.73 6.53
N LEU A 53 -9.33 -15.55 7.57
CA LEU A 53 -10.48 -15.82 8.45
C LEU A 53 -10.99 -14.53 9.12
N ARG A 54 -10.08 -13.67 9.57
CA ARG A 54 -10.45 -12.36 10.14
C ARG A 54 -11.15 -11.48 9.11
N GLY A 55 -10.64 -11.43 7.88
CA GLY A 55 -11.25 -10.66 6.80
C GLY A 55 -12.66 -11.13 6.48
N GLU A 56 -12.84 -12.43 6.28
CA GLU A 56 -14.14 -13.06 6.03
C GLU A 56 -15.14 -12.78 7.15
N PHE A 57 -14.71 -12.86 8.42
CA PHE A 57 -15.55 -12.53 9.57
C PHE A 57 -16.00 -11.07 9.57
N ILE A 58 -15.08 -10.13 9.35
CA ILE A 58 -15.41 -8.69 9.31
C ILE A 58 -16.39 -8.40 8.18
N SER A 59 -16.14 -8.93 6.98
CA SER A 59 -17.04 -8.75 5.83
C SER A 59 -18.45 -9.28 6.12
N ALA A 60 -18.56 -10.48 6.69
CA ALA A 60 -19.86 -11.05 7.05
C ALA A 60 -20.59 -10.23 8.14
N ALA A 61 -19.87 -9.68 9.12
CA ALA A 61 -20.46 -8.83 10.16
C ALA A 61 -20.98 -7.50 9.58
N GLN A 62 -20.22 -6.88 8.67
CA GLN A 62 -20.62 -5.66 7.95
C GLN A 62 -21.85 -5.91 7.07
N GLU A 63 -21.87 -7.01 6.32
CA GLU A 63 -23.03 -7.41 5.49
C GLU A 63 -24.29 -7.69 6.33
N ALA A 64 -24.13 -8.23 7.54
CA ALA A 64 -25.22 -8.49 8.46
C ALA A 64 -25.71 -7.24 9.22
N GLY A 65 -25.07 -6.07 9.04
CA GLY A 65 -25.39 -4.84 9.78
C GLY A 65 -25.15 -4.97 11.29
N ARG A 66 -24.14 -5.76 11.67
CA ARG A 66 -23.77 -6.05 13.06
C ARG A 66 -22.41 -5.43 13.42
N ASP A 67 -22.19 -4.20 12.96
CA ASP A 67 -20.97 -3.42 13.26
C ASP A 67 -20.99 -2.79 14.67
#